data_AF-A0A933GHH7-F1
#
_entry.id   AF-A0A933GHH7-F1
#
_cell.length_a   1.000
_cell.length_b   1.000
_cell.length_c   1.000
_cell.angle_alpha   90.00
_cell.angle_beta   90.00
_cell.angle_gamma   90.00
#
_symmetry.space_group_name_H-M   'P 1'
#
loop_
_entity.id
_entity.type
_entity.pdbx_description
1 polymer ?
#
loop_
_entity_poly.entity_id
_entity_poly.type
_entity_poly.pdbx_seq_one_letter_code
_entity_poly.pdbx_strand_id
1 'polypeptide(L)'
;MRVQIAVRAVALLAIALGLAVPPTAGARPGGTPVKETVLRLGETLEQALRRSRVDAAQAAGIIAALREEVALRRLQPGERVRVTWGQDGRIRQVTYQPAPTVQYEFRPEGSRWQLRKVSLPMVTRVVSVAGTLERSLFESLERLGETPALVARLVHLFEWDFDFAADALPGDRFRLLIEKRFVNDEFVGYGSILIAQYRSAGRATLTAVAFPTRDGKLHYFDAAGRSVRKMFLRAPLDFTRITSGYSQARRHPILGGVRPHLAVDYAAPPGTPVRAVADGIVEAAGWDGGNGLSITLRHARSYKTTYNHLSQVTVRRGQHVRQRQVIGRVGSTGLSTGPHLDYRVMRQGRLVDPLAERFVPGAPVPGSRLAAFRQHRDTLLKRLEREAPF
;
A
#
# COMPACT_ATOMS: atom_id res chain seq x y z
N MET A 1 -30.34 -54.68 6.74
CA MET A 1 -30.67 -53.25 6.53
C MET A 1 -30.90 -52.58 7.89
N ARG A 2 -29.81 -52.46 8.65
CA ARG A 2 -29.71 -51.87 9.99
C ARG A 2 -28.25 -51.43 10.13
N VAL A 3 -28.00 -50.39 10.91
CA VAL A 3 -26.67 -49.82 11.25
C VAL A 3 -26.12 -48.79 10.25
N GLN A 4 -26.75 -47.61 10.20
CA GLN A 4 -26.06 -46.39 9.75
C GLN A 4 -26.53 -45.12 10.48
N ILE A 5 -27.14 -45.29 11.65
CA ILE A 5 -27.62 -44.21 12.53
C ILE A 5 -27.19 -44.56 13.96
N ALA A 6 -25.88 -44.48 14.26
CA ALA A 6 -25.32 -44.47 15.63
C ALA A 6 -23.78 -44.30 15.67
N VAL A 7 -23.17 -43.42 14.86
CA VAL A 7 -21.72 -43.09 15.02
C VAL A 7 -21.44 -41.58 14.98
N ARG A 8 -22.47 -40.73 15.02
CA ARG A 8 -22.31 -39.26 15.13
C ARG A 8 -22.62 -38.69 16.52
N ALA A 9 -22.74 -39.55 17.55
CA ALA A 9 -23.11 -39.14 18.91
C ALA A 9 -22.16 -39.65 20.01
N VAL A 10 -20.90 -40.02 19.71
CA VAL A 10 -19.92 -40.45 20.75
C VAL A 10 -18.60 -39.67 20.71
N ALA A 11 -18.43 -38.68 19.84
CA ALA A 11 -17.25 -37.78 19.88
C ALA A 11 -17.51 -36.50 20.70
N LEU A 12 -18.35 -36.59 21.74
CA LEU A 12 -18.62 -35.48 22.67
C LEU A 12 -18.68 -35.91 24.14
N LEU A 13 -18.24 -37.12 24.49
CA LEU A 13 -18.13 -37.55 25.89
C LEU A 13 -17.02 -38.60 26.09
N ALA A 14 -15.76 -38.19 25.95
CA ALA A 14 -14.60 -38.95 26.41
C ALA A 14 -13.40 -38.04 26.73
N ILE A 15 -13.67 -36.90 27.39
CA ILE A 15 -12.68 -36.20 28.22
C ILE A 15 -13.05 -36.52 29.67
N ALA A 16 -12.85 -37.77 30.07
CA ALA A 16 -12.86 -38.24 31.45
C ALA A 16 -12.28 -39.66 31.46
N LEU A 17 -11.38 -39.93 32.39
CA LEU A 17 -10.49 -41.11 32.49
C LEU A 17 -9.28 -41.08 31.56
N GLY A 18 -8.22 -40.40 32.02
CA GLY A 18 -6.88 -40.49 31.47
C GLY A 18 -6.29 -41.90 31.59
N LEU A 19 -6.62 -42.76 30.64
CA LEU A 19 -5.89 -43.99 30.35
C LEU A 19 -5.18 -43.80 29.02
N ALA A 20 -3.85 -43.77 29.09
CA ALA A 20 -2.97 -43.74 27.93
C ALA A 20 -3.20 -45.01 27.09
N VAL A 21 -3.78 -44.84 25.91
CA VAL A 21 -3.72 -45.86 24.86
C VAL A 21 -2.33 -45.73 24.24
N PRO A 22 -1.47 -46.77 24.29
CA PRO A 22 -0.20 -46.73 23.58
C PRO A 22 -0.50 -46.58 22.08
N PRO A 23 0.21 -45.72 21.34
CA PRO A 23 0.00 -45.63 19.90
C PRO A 23 0.36 -46.98 19.28
N THR A 24 -0.66 -47.73 18.86
CA THR A 24 -0.51 -48.83 17.92
C THR A 24 0.20 -48.28 16.69
N ALA A 25 1.41 -48.80 16.45
CA ALA A 25 2.22 -48.51 15.28
C ALA A 25 1.51 -49.02 14.02
N GLY A 26 0.58 -48.22 13.49
CA GLY A 26 0.07 -48.36 12.14
C GLY A 26 1.08 -47.76 11.17
N ALA A 27 1.76 -48.61 10.41
CA ALA A 27 2.62 -48.20 9.30
C ALA A 27 1.86 -47.25 8.35
N ARG A 28 2.31 -46.00 8.25
CA ARG A 28 1.88 -45.08 7.19
C ARG A 28 2.62 -45.46 5.90
N PRO A 29 1.94 -45.72 4.77
CA PRO A 29 2.63 -45.89 3.50
C PRO A 29 3.31 -44.58 3.08
N GLY A 30 4.56 -44.70 2.63
CA GLY A 30 5.54 -43.62 2.49
C GLY A 30 5.08 -42.41 1.68
N GLY A 31 5.23 -41.22 2.29
CA GLY A 31 5.05 -39.95 1.60
C GLY A 31 6.05 -39.75 0.47
N THR A 32 5.60 -39.19 -0.64
CA THR A 32 6.41 -38.74 -1.78
C THR A 32 7.51 -37.78 -1.28
N PRO A 33 8.81 -38.02 -1.53
CA PRO A 33 9.86 -37.12 -1.05
C PRO A 33 9.68 -35.70 -1.61
N VAL A 34 9.62 -34.69 -0.73
CA VAL A 34 9.48 -33.27 -1.09
C VAL A 34 10.69 -32.49 -0.59
N LYS A 35 11.24 -31.63 -1.43
CA LYS A 35 12.27 -30.65 -1.05
C LYS A 35 11.82 -29.24 -1.42
N GLU A 36 11.83 -28.34 -0.45
CA GLU A 36 11.46 -26.94 -0.64
C GLU A 36 12.66 -26.04 -0.38
N THR A 37 12.76 -24.97 -1.16
CA THR A 37 13.80 -23.95 -1.01
C THR A 37 13.30 -22.58 -1.46
N VAL A 38 14.07 -21.55 -1.13
CA VAL A 38 13.87 -20.18 -1.59
C VAL A 38 15.07 -19.73 -2.41
N LEU A 39 14.83 -18.86 -3.39
CA LEU A 39 15.89 -18.14 -4.09
C LEU A 39 16.61 -17.23 -3.09
N ARG A 40 17.94 -17.34 -3.03
CA ARG A 40 18.81 -16.50 -2.20
C ARG A 40 19.22 -15.23 -2.94
N LEU A 41 19.74 -14.26 -2.19
CA LEU A 41 20.27 -13.03 -2.78
C LEU A 41 21.41 -13.36 -3.77
N GLY A 42 21.26 -12.89 -5.02
CA GLY A 42 22.22 -13.13 -6.10
C GLY A 42 22.18 -14.53 -6.72
N GLU A 43 21.28 -15.41 -6.27
CA GLU A 43 21.15 -16.77 -6.79
C GLU A 43 20.23 -16.80 -8.03
N THR A 44 20.61 -17.55 -9.06
CA THR A 44 19.75 -17.81 -10.23
C THR A 44 18.75 -18.93 -9.93
N LEU A 45 17.64 -18.98 -10.69
CA LEU A 45 16.69 -20.10 -10.57
C LEU A 45 17.37 -21.46 -10.87
N GLU A 46 18.34 -21.49 -11.77
CA GLU A 46 19.12 -22.70 -12.07
C GLU A 46 19.89 -23.18 -10.84
N GLN A 47 20.60 -22.29 -10.16
CA GLN A 47 21.35 -22.60 -8.94
C GLN A 47 20.41 -23.12 -7.84
N ALA A 48 19.23 -22.52 -7.67
CA ALA A 48 18.22 -22.96 -6.71
C ALA A 48 17.66 -24.37 -7.03
N LEU A 49 17.40 -24.66 -8.31
CA LEU A 49 16.96 -25.98 -8.79
C LEU A 49 18.04 -27.04 -8.59
N ARG A 50 19.28 -26.73 -8.95
CA ARG A 50 20.46 -27.60 -8.75
C ARG A 50 20.68 -27.90 -7.27
N ARG A 51 20.59 -26.89 -6.40
CA ARG A 51 20.63 -27.04 -4.94
C ARG A 51 19.49 -27.92 -4.41
N SER A 52 18.39 -28.00 -5.15
CA SER A 52 17.24 -28.88 -4.88
C SER A 52 17.35 -30.28 -5.50
N ARG A 53 18.54 -30.66 -5.99
CA ARG A 53 18.88 -31.95 -6.63
C ARG A 53 18.26 -32.16 -8.02
N VAL A 54 17.76 -31.11 -8.66
CA VAL A 54 17.37 -31.15 -10.08
C VAL A 54 18.65 -31.12 -10.91
N ASP A 55 18.79 -31.99 -11.92
CA ASP A 55 20.00 -31.98 -12.76
C ASP A 55 20.02 -30.78 -13.74
N ALA A 56 21.13 -30.60 -14.47
CA ALA A 56 21.34 -29.41 -15.30
C ALA A 56 20.44 -29.40 -16.54
N ALA A 57 20.23 -30.56 -17.17
CA ALA A 57 19.37 -30.67 -18.34
C ALA A 57 17.90 -30.46 -17.95
N GLN A 58 17.48 -31.03 -16.83
CA GLN A 58 16.16 -30.79 -16.24
C GLN A 58 15.95 -29.32 -15.88
N ALA A 59 16.90 -28.70 -15.19
CA ALA A 59 16.83 -27.29 -14.81
C ALA A 59 16.75 -26.38 -16.04
N ALA A 60 17.57 -26.63 -17.07
CA ALA A 60 17.52 -25.90 -18.33
C ALA A 60 16.16 -26.02 -19.01
N GLY A 61 15.56 -27.22 -19.02
CA GLY A 61 14.22 -27.44 -19.57
C GLY A 61 13.11 -26.69 -18.82
N ILE A 62 13.14 -26.69 -17.48
CA ILE A 62 12.21 -25.94 -16.63
C ILE A 62 12.35 -24.43 -16.89
N ILE A 63 13.58 -23.94 -16.94
CA ILE A 63 13.90 -22.53 -17.19
C ILE A 63 13.42 -22.11 -18.58
N ALA A 64 13.63 -22.95 -19.60
CA ALA A 64 13.16 -22.69 -20.96
C ALA A 64 11.63 -22.57 -20.99
N ALA A 65 10.91 -23.50 -20.36
CA ALA A 65 9.45 -23.45 -20.28
C ALA A 65 8.95 -22.19 -19.52
N LEU A 66 9.65 -21.76 -18.48
CA LEU A 66 9.24 -20.61 -17.66
C LEU A 66 9.48 -19.26 -18.34
N ARG A 67 10.48 -19.14 -19.23
CA ARG A 67 10.86 -17.87 -19.88
C ARG A 67 9.73 -17.20 -20.65
N GLU A 68 8.79 -17.98 -21.17
CA GLU A 68 7.62 -17.48 -21.89
C GLU A 68 6.62 -16.75 -20.97
N GLU A 69 6.59 -17.10 -19.68
CA GLU A 69 5.64 -16.57 -18.69
C GLU A 69 6.26 -15.57 -17.71
N VAL A 70 7.57 -15.69 -17.44
CA VAL A 70 8.27 -14.92 -16.41
C VAL A 70 9.57 -14.35 -16.94
N ALA A 71 9.75 -13.05 -16.78
CA ALA A 71 11.02 -12.38 -17.03
C ALA A 71 12.05 -12.78 -15.97
N LEU A 72 12.84 -13.82 -16.24
CA LEU A 72 13.83 -14.38 -15.31
C LEU A 72 14.91 -13.40 -14.82
N ARG A 73 15.04 -12.23 -15.44
CA ARG A 73 15.93 -11.15 -14.94
C ARG A 73 15.35 -10.41 -13.74
N ARG A 74 14.08 -10.63 -13.41
CA ARG A 74 13.35 -9.94 -12.33
C ARG A 74 13.09 -10.82 -11.12
N LEU A 75 13.67 -12.02 -11.08
CA LEU A 75 13.56 -12.93 -9.94
C LEU A 75 14.02 -12.22 -8.66
N GLN A 76 13.25 -12.37 -7.59
CA GLN A 76 13.53 -11.78 -6.30
C GLN A 76 14.00 -12.84 -5.29
N PRO A 77 14.86 -12.46 -4.32
CA PRO A 77 15.12 -13.30 -3.16
C PRO A 77 13.82 -13.60 -2.40
N GLY A 78 13.69 -14.83 -1.91
CA GLY A 78 12.51 -15.31 -1.18
C GLY A 78 11.44 -15.99 -2.02
N GLU A 79 11.54 -15.95 -3.36
CA GLU A 79 10.66 -16.73 -4.25
C GLU A 79 10.86 -18.24 -4.00
N ARG A 80 9.77 -19.01 -3.96
CA ARG A 80 9.80 -20.41 -3.51
C ARG A 80 9.91 -21.37 -4.67
N VAL A 81 10.72 -22.41 -4.48
CA VAL A 81 10.84 -23.57 -5.36
C VAL A 81 10.60 -24.83 -4.54
N ARG A 82 9.70 -25.69 -4.98
CA ARG A 82 9.45 -26.99 -4.36
C ARG A 82 9.55 -28.08 -5.43
N VAL A 83 10.27 -29.15 -5.11
CA VAL A 83 10.47 -30.31 -5.97
C VAL A 83 9.86 -31.53 -5.27
N THR A 84 8.98 -32.21 -5.96
CA THR A 84 8.31 -33.43 -5.52
C THR A 84 8.85 -34.61 -6.33
N TRP A 85 9.35 -35.62 -5.66
CA TRP A 85 10.03 -36.79 -6.25
C TRP A 85 9.19 -38.05 -6.08
N GLY A 86 9.14 -38.92 -7.08
CA GLY A 86 8.59 -40.27 -6.92
C GLY A 86 9.48 -41.14 -6.06
N GLN A 87 8.93 -42.26 -5.58
CA GLN A 87 9.71 -43.29 -4.87
C GLN A 87 10.81 -43.90 -5.76
N ASP A 88 10.65 -43.80 -7.09
CA ASP A 88 11.65 -44.18 -8.09
C ASP A 88 12.78 -43.16 -8.29
N GLY A 89 12.83 -42.11 -7.47
CA GLY A 89 13.85 -41.07 -7.55
C GLY A 89 13.69 -40.12 -8.74
N ARG A 90 12.62 -40.23 -9.53
CA ARG A 90 12.31 -39.32 -10.63
C ARG A 90 11.49 -38.13 -10.16
N ILE A 91 11.68 -36.95 -10.75
CA ILE A 91 10.85 -35.78 -10.44
C ILE A 91 9.41 -36.05 -10.92
N ARG A 92 8.43 -35.77 -10.07
CA ARG A 92 6.99 -35.83 -10.41
C ARG A 92 6.42 -34.45 -10.68
N GLN A 93 6.87 -33.45 -9.92
CA GLN A 93 6.44 -32.07 -10.10
C GLN A 93 7.50 -31.11 -9.57
N VAL A 94 7.70 -30.00 -10.26
CA VAL A 94 8.38 -28.82 -9.72
C VAL A 94 7.35 -27.70 -9.61
N THR A 95 7.35 -26.95 -8.52
CA THR A 95 6.56 -25.73 -8.40
C THR A 95 7.47 -24.54 -8.13
N TYR A 96 7.23 -23.46 -8.85
CA TYR A 96 7.88 -22.18 -8.66
C TYR A 96 6.84 -21.11 -8.34
N GLN A 97 6.99 -20.42 -7.22
CA GLN A 97 6.03 -19.45 -6.72
C GLN A 97 6.71 -18.07 -6.59
N PRO A 98 6.64 -17.22 -7.64
CA PRO A 98 7.23 -15.87 -7.62
C PRO A 98 6.49 -14.89 -6.71
N ALA A 99 5.21 -15.16 -6.45
CA ALA A 99 4.35 -14.30 -5.64
C ALA A 99 3.36 -15.17 -4.85
N PRO A 100 2.82 -14.68 -3.73
CA PRO A 100 1.94 -15.49 -2.91
C PRO A 100 0.74 -16.06 -3.67
N THR A 101 0.15 -15.32 -4.61
CA THR A 101 -1.05 -15.76 -5.35
C THR A 101 -0.75 -16.46 -6.69
N VAL A 102 0.51 -16.62 -7.09
CA VAL A 102 0.87 -17.16 -8.41
C VAL A 102 1.85 -18.31 -8.24
N GLN A 103 1.48 -19.49 -8.74
CA GLN A 103 2.30 -20.69 -8.75
C GLN A 103 2.42 -21.22 -10.18
N TYR A 104 3.62 -21.57 -10.59
CA TYR A 104 3.90 -22.29 -11.82
C TYR A 104 4.20 -23.73 -11.48
N GLU A 105 3.54 -24.66 -12.13
CA GLU A 105 3.71 -26.10 -11.94
C GLU A 105 4.29 -26.71 -13.21
N PHE A 106 5.37 -27.47 -13.05
CA PHE A 106 6.05 -28.18 -14.12
C PHE A 106 5.89 -29.67 -13.88
N ARG A 107 5.38 -30.39 -14.88
CA ARG A 107 5.33 -31.86 -14.89
C ARG A 107 6.15 -32.39 -16.06
N PRO A 108 6.92 -33.47 -15.86
CA PRO A 108 7.68 -34.06 -16.94
C PRO A 108 6.73 -34.72 -17.96
N GLU A 109 6.98 -34.48 -19.24
CA GLU A 109 6.27 -35.07 -20.38
C GLU A 109 7.32 -35.55 -21.40
N GLY A 110 7.79 -36.78 -21.25
CA GLY A 110 8.92 -37.31 -22.01
C GLY A 110 10.20 -36.50 -21.74
N SER A 111 10.74 -35.85 -22.78
CA SER A 111 11.91 -34.96 -22.70
C SER A 111 11.55 -33.49 -22.45
N ARG A 112 10.26 -33.15 -22.39
CA ARG A 112 9.76 -31.78 -22.21
C ARG A 112 9.12 -31.58 -20.84
N TRP A 113 8.85 -30.31 -20.51
CA TRP A 113 8.14 -29.93 -19.30
C TRP A 113 6.82 -29.27 -19.67
N GLN A 114 5.72 -29.86 -19.21
CA GLN A 114 4.41 -29.24 -19.29
C GLN A 114 4.31 -28.19 -18.18
N LEU A 115 4.14 -26.93 -18.57
CA LEU A 115 3.96 -25.80 -17.66
C LEU A 115 2.47 -25.49 -17.49
N ARG A 116 2.05 -25.34 -16.23
CA ARG A 116 0.73 -24.82 -15.88
C ARG A 116 0.85 -23.67 -14.88
N LYS A 117 0.21 -22.55 -15.19
CA LYS A 117 0.05 -21.43 -14.27
C LYS A 117 -1.19 -21.63 -13.40
N VAL A 118 -1.02 -21.53 -12.09
CA VAL A 118 -2.06 -21.71 -11.08
C VAL A 118 -2.18 -20.43 -10.27
N SER A 119 -3.38 -19.87 -10.21
CA SER A 119 -3.69 -18.77 -9.30
C SER A 119 -4.12 -19.36 -7.96
N LEU A 120 -3.34 -19.12 -6.91
CA LEU A 120 -3.67 -19.60 -5.57
C LEU A 120 -4.79 -18.74 -4.98
N PRO A 121 -5.82 -19.36 -4.37
CA PRO A 121 -6.96 -18.64 -3.83
C PRO A 121 -6.51 -17.75 -2.66
N MET A 122 -6.91 -16.49 -2.71
CA MET A 122 -6.66 -15.52 -1.65
C MET A 122 -7.91 -15.37 -0.80
N VAL A 123 -7.78 -15.66 0.49
CA VAL A 123 -8.85 -15.50 1.47
C VAL A 123 -8.72 -14.15 2.15
N THR A 124 -9.80 -13.38 2.20
CA THR A 124 -9.84 -12.11 2.94
C THR A 124 -10.60 -12.32 4.25
N ARG A 125 -9.98 -11.94 5.37
CA ARG A 125 -10.59 -11.96 6.70
C ARG A 125 -10.66 -10.53 7.23
N VAL A 126 -11.81 -10.15 7.79
CA VAL A 126 -11.97 -8.85 8.46
C VAL A 126 -11.68 -9.03 9.94
N VAL A 127 -10.66 -8.34 10.45
CA VAL A 127 -10.20 -8.41 11.84
C VAL A 127 -10.27 -7.04 12.51
N SER A 128 -10.50 -7.02 13.83
CA SER A 128 -10.31 -5.83 14.65
C SER A 128 -8.86 -5.72 15.10
N VAL A 129 -8.33 -4.50 15.11
CA VAL A 129 -7.03 -4.16 15.68
C VAL A 129 -7.24 -2.93 16.56
N ALA A 130 -6.79 -2.96 17.80
CA ALA A 130 -6.90 -1.84 18.71
C ALA A 130 -5.73 -1.82 19.71
N GLY A 131 -5.41 -0.63 20.20
CA GLY A 131 -4.33 -0.45 21.14
C GLY A 131 -4.25 0.96 21.70
N THR A 132 -3.34 1.10 22.66
CA THR A 132 -2.96 2.38 23.26
C THR A 132 -1.57 2.75 22.76
N LEU A 133 -1.40 4.02 22.41
CA LEU A 133 -0.12 4.58 22.02
C LEU A 133 0.75 4.73 23.26
N GLU A 134 1.96 4.18 23.23
CA GLU A 134 2.93 4.36 24.32
C GLU A 134 4.01 5.36 23.94
N ARG A 135 4.81 5.03 22.93
CA ARG A 135 5.88 5.91 22.43
C ARG A 135 5.62 6.37 21.02
N SER A 136 5.16 5.47 20.16
CA SER A 136 4.79 5.77 18.79
C SER A 136 3.71 4.81 18.29
N LEU A 137 2.95 5.27 17.30
CA LEU A 137 1.96 4.42 16.62
C LEU A 137 2.61 3.21 15.94
N PHE A 138 3.84 3.36 15.44
CA PHE A 138 4.61 2.29 14.82
C PHE A 138 4.87 1.16 15.81
N GLU A 139 5.48 1.48 16.95
CA GLU A 139 5.84 0.50 17.98
C GLU A 139 4.59 -0.17 18.58
N SER A 140 3.54 0.61 18.86
CA SER A 140 2.28 0.05 19.38
C SER A 140 1.63 -0.95 18.43
N LEU A 141 1.67 -0.71 17.11
CA LEU A 141 1.14 -1.65 16.11
C LEU A 141 2.06 -2.86 15.89
N GLU A 142 3.38 -2.66 15.91
CA GLU A 142 4.36 -3.75 15.76
C GLU A 142 4.23 -4.78 16.89
N ARG A 143 4.03 -4.33 18.14
CA ARG A 143 3.79 -5.24 19.28
C ARG A 143 2.50 -6.04 19.18
N LEU A 144 1.53 -5.58 18.38
CA LEU A 144 0.29 -6.31 18.06
C LEU A 144 0.50 -7.32 16.90
N GLY A 145 1.73 -7.47 16.41
CA GLY A 145 2.05 -8.32 15.26
C GLY A 145 1.65 -7.71 13.91
N GLU A 146 1.36 -6.41 13.88
CA GLU A 146 1.08 -5.69 12.64
C GLU A 146 2.37 -5.18 12.00
N THR A 147 2.27 -4.76 10.73
CA THR A 147 3.45 -4.37 9.95
C THR A 147 3.47 -2.88 9.64
N PRO A 148 4.63 -2.30 9.25
CA PRO A 148 4.74 -0.88 8.88
C PRO A 148 3.75 -0.44 7.80
N ALA A 149 3.32 -1.37 6.95
CA ALA A 149 2.32 -1.10 5.91
C ALA A 149 0.95 -0.71 6.49
N LEU A 150 0.57 -1.22 7.67
CA LEU A 150 -0.66 -0.81 8.35
C LEU A 150 -0.51 0.57 8.98
N VAL A 151 0.63 0.84 9.64
CA VAL A 151 0.95 2.15 10.23
C VAL A 151 0.80 3.24 9.17
N ALA A 152 1.43 3.07 8.00
CA ALA A 152 1.35 4.01 6.90
C ALA A 152 -0.09 4.24 6.41
N ARG A 153 -0.92 3.19 6.37
CA ARG A 153 -2.33 3.31 5.97
C ARG A 153 -3.15 4.10 6.98
N LEU A 154 -2.93 3.86 8.28
CA LEU A 154 -3.64 4.56 9.34
C LEU A 154 -3.24 6.04 9.39
N VAL A 155 -1.94 6.33 9.30
CA VAL A 155 -1.44 7.72 9.20
C VAL A 155 -2.05 8.43 8.00
N HIS A 156 -2.07 7.79 6.81
CA HIS A 156 -2.67 8.35 5.61
C HIS A 156 -4.18 8.65 5.72
N LEU A 157 -4.91 8.03 6.65
CA LEU A 157 -6.33 8.33 6.84
C LEU A 157 -6.55 9.66 7.58
N PHE A 158 -5.66 9.99 8.51
CA PHE A 158 -5.87 11.08 9.47
C PHE A 158 -4.83 12.20 9.38
N GLU A 159 -3.78 12.06 8.57
CA GLU A 159 -2.72 13.07 8.36
C GLU A 159 -3.23 14.47 8.00
N TRP A 160 -4.48 14.55 7.55
CA TRP A 160 -5.16 15.79 7.21
C TRP A 160 -5.61 16.63 8.38
N ASP A 161 -5.99 15.94 9.46
CA ASP A 161 -6.64 16.53 10.63
C ASP A 161 -5.80 16.29 11.90
N PHE A 162 -4.73 15.48 11.79
CA PHE A 162 -3.87 15.12 12.90
C PHE A 162 -2.44 14.81 12.43
N ASP A 163 -1.46 15.50 13.00
CA ASP A 163 -0.05 15.23 12.77
C ASP A 163 0.44 14.20 13.78
N PHE A 164 0.61 12.93 13.38
CA PHE A 164 1.04 11.88 14.31
C PHE A 164 2.46 12.07 14.87
N ALA A 165 3.29 12.91 14.28
CA ALA A 165 4.62 13.19 14.81
C ALA A 165 4.59 14.30 15.87
N ALA A 166 3.72 15.30 15.70
CA ALA A 166 3.65 16.47 16.58
C ALA A 166 2.53 16.39 17.63
N ASP A 167 1.41 15.76 17.29
CA ASP A 167 0.18 15.78 18.09
C ASP A 167 -0.07 14.48 18.88
N ALA A 168 0.57 13.36 18.51
CA ALA A 168 0.33 12.07 19.15
C ALA A 168 0.89 12.04 20.57
N LEU A 169 0.08 11.62 21.54
CA LEU A 169 0.47 11.55 22.94
C LEU A 169 0.45 10.12 23.47
N PRO A 170 1.37 9.75 24.38
CA PRO A 170 1.24 8.55 25.18
C PRO A 170 -0.15 8.51 25.86
N GLY A 171 -0.84 7.38 25.73
CA GLY A 171 -2.22 7.20 26.21
C GLY A 171 -3.29 7.41 25.15
N ASP A 172 -2.97 7.97 23.97
CA ASP A 172 -3.89 8.00 22.84
C ASP A 172 -4.34 6.59 22.45
N ARG A 173 -5.56 6.42 21.95
CA ARG A 173 -6.12 5.10 21.64
C ARG A 173 -6.55 5.02 20.19
N PHE A 174 -6.25 3.90 19.55
CA PHE A 174 -6.69 3.60 18.20
C PHE A 174 -7.45 2.29 18.14
N ARG A 175 -8.40 2.21 17.20
CA ARG A 175 -9.12 0.98 16.88
C ARG A 175 -9.57 0.98 15.43
N LEU A 176 -9.54 -0.16 14.77
CA LEU A 176 -9.94 -0.29 13.38
C LEU A 176 -10.48 -1.69 13.05
N LEU A 177 -11.36 -1.77 12.05
CA LEU A 177 -11.68 -3.01 11.34
C LEU A 177 -10.95 -2.99 10.00
N ILE A 178 -10.21 -4.05 9.70
CA ILE A 178 -9.37 -4.14 8.50
C ILE A 178 -9.45 -5.50 7.84
N GLU A 179 -9.38 -5.49 6.52
CA GLU A 179 -9.18 -6.70 5.72
C GLU A 179 -7.71 -7.15 5.78
N LYS A 180 -7.47 -8.37 6.23
CA LYS A 180 -6.20 -9.09 6.07
C LYS A 180 -6.37 -10.18 5.01
N ARG A 181 -5.39 -10.30 4.11
CA ARG A 181 -5.39 -11.26 3.01
C ARG A 181 -4.42 -12.38 3.31
N PHE A 182 -4.85 -13.60 3.00
CA PHE A 182 -4.09 -14.82 3.27
C PHE A 182 -4.06 -15.70 2.02
N VAL A 183 -2.93 -16.37 1.81
CA VAL A 183 -2.80 -17.49 0.88
C VAL A 183 -2.19 -18.65 1.66
N ASN A 184 -2.83 -19.82 1.63
CA ASN A 184 -2.39 -20.98 2.41
C ASN A 184 -2.17 -20.65 3.90
N ASP A 185 -3.10 -19.88 4.48
CA ASP A 185 -3.04 -19.34 5.85
C ASP A 185 -1.87 -18.41 6.18
N GLU A 186 -0.99 -18.11 5.23
CA GLU A 186 0.08 -17.13 5.38
C GLU A 186 -0.44 -15.71 5.09
N PHE A 187 -0.12 -14.74 5.94
CA PHE A 187 -0.49 -13.34 5.73
C PHE A 187 0.30 -12.74 4.55
N VAL A 188 -0.42 -12.25 3.54
CA VAL A 188 0.19 -11.71 2.31
C VAL A 188 -0.03 -10.20 2.14
N GLY A 189 -0.81 -9.58 3.01
CA GLY A 189 -0.99 -8.13 3.03
C GLY A 189 -2.38 -7.68 3.44
N TYR A 190 -2.55 -6.35 3.51
CA TYR A 190 -3.82 -5.74 3.89
C TYR A 190 -4.68 -5.37 2.69
N GLY A 191 -5.98 -5.57 2.83
CA GLY A 191 -7.01 -4.96 1.99
C GLY A 191 -7.36 -3.56 2.46
N SER A 192 -8.65 -3.27 2.55
CA SER A 192 -9.18 -1.97 2.98
C SER A 192 -9.29 -1.88 4.51
N ILE A 193 -9.01 -0.71 5.05
CA ILE A 193 -9.52 -0.36 6.39
C ILE A 193 -11.01 -0.07 6.19
N LEU A 194 -11.89 -0.80 6.88
CA LEU A 194 -13.34 -0.59 6.75
C LEU A 194 -13.81 0.58 7.62
N ILE A 195 -13.28 0.64 8.84
CA ILE A 195 -13.46 1.76 9.75
C ILE A 195 -12.21 1.90 10.62
N ALA A 196 -11.81 3.13 10.93
CA ALA A 196 -10.80 3.43 11.92
C ALA A 196 -11.26 4.58 12.83
N GLN A 197 -10.87 4.52 14.09
CA GLN A 197 -11.00 5.60 15.05
C GLN A 197 -9.69 5.85 15.77
N TYR A 198 -9.39 7.13 16.01
CA TYR A 198 -8.26 7.58 16.82
C TYR A 198 -8.77 8.59 17.84
N ARG A 199 -8.46 8.36 19.11
CA ARG A 199 -8.87 9.19 20.24
C ARG A 199 -7.61 9.74 20.93
N SER A 200 -7.49 11.05 20.91
CA SER A 200 -6.45 11.79 21.64
C SER A 200 -7.10 12.71 22.68
N ALA A 201 -6.43 12.88 23.81
CA ALA A 201 -6.93 13.70 24.92
C ALA A 201 -7.18 15.15 24.46
N GLY A 202 -8.32 15.73 24.87
CA GLY A 202 -8.68 17.11 24.52
C GLY A 202 -9.06 17.34 23.04
N ARG A 203 -9.13 16.29 22.21
CA ARG A 203 -9.56 16.38 20.81
C ARG A 203 -10.79 15.50 20.53
N ALA A 204 -11.55 15.88 19.51
CA ALA A 204 -12.64 15.05 19.01
C ALA A 204 -12.09 13.73 18.43
N THR A 205 -12.82 12.63 18.60
CA THR A 205 -12.43 11.33 18.03
C THR A 205 -12.45 11.40 16.51
N LEU A 206 -11.28 11.18 15.90
CA LEU A 206 -11.16 11.05 14.46
C LEU A 206 -11.80 9.73 14.05
N THR A 207 -12.65 9.77 13.03
CA THR A 207 -13.31 8.57 12.48
C THR A 207 -13.16 8.59 10.97
N ALA A 208 -12.77 7.47 10.38
CA ALA A 208 -12.72 7.28 8.94
C ALA A 208 -13.44 6.00 8.57
N VAL A 209 -14.43 6.08 7.68
CA VAL A 209 -15.27 4.97 7.24
C VAL A 209 -15.12 4.79 5.73
N ALA A 210 -14.74 3.59 5.30
CA ALA A 210 -14.72 3.26 3.88
C ALA A 210 -16.15 3.11 3.35
N PHE A 211 -16.45 3.74 2.23
CA PHE A 211 -17.75 3.64 1.58
C PHE A 211 -17.60 3.69 0.06
N PRO A 212 -18.29 2.80 -0.69
CA PRO A 212 -18.17 2.77 -2.13
C PRO A 212 -18.82 3.98 -2.79
N THR A 213 -18.11 4.59 -3.73
CA THR A 213 -18.61 5.62 -4.64
C THR A 213 -19.44 4.99 -5.78
N ARG A 214 -20.04 5.83 -6.62
CA ARG A 214 -20.86 5.38 -7.77
C ARG A 214 -20.06 4.56 -8.79
N ASP A 215 -18.76 4.85 -8.95
CA ASP A 215 -17.83 4.09 -9.79
C ASP A 215 -17.25 2.85 -9.09
N GLY A 216 -17.81 2.45 -7.94
CA GLY A 216 -17.42 1.23 -7.21
C GLY A 216 -16.12 1.34 -6.42
N LYS A 217 -15.43 2.49 -6.44
CA LYS A 217 -14.20 2.70 -5.67
C LYS A 217 -14.50 2.98 -4.20
N LEU A 218 -13.64 2.52 -3.31
CA LEU A 218 -13.74 2.86 -1.90
C LEU A 218 -13.12 4.22 -1.63
N HIS A 219 -13.91 5.12 -1.06
CA HIS A 219 -13.47 6.40 -0.49
C HIS A 219 -13.69 6.40 1.01
N TYR A 220 -12.99 7.27 1.73
CA TYR A 220 -13.06 7.36 3.19
C TYR A 220 -13.77 8.65 3.61
N PHE A 221 -14.71 8.51 4.54
CA PHE A 221 -15.55 9.60 5.03
C PHE A 221 -15.55 9.64 6.55
N ASP A 222 -15.69 10.83 7.12
CA ASP A 222 -15.83 11.00 8.55
C ASP A 222 -17.21 10.56 9.03
N ALA A 223 -17.44 10.65 10.35
CA ALA A 223 -18.72 10.27 10.93
C ALA A 223 -19.93 11.03 10.33
N ALA A 224 -19.74 12.24 9.79
CA ALA A 224 -20.79 13.03 9.16
C ALA A 224 -20.96 12.76 7.65
N GLY A 225 -20.10 11.94 7.04
CA GLY A 225 -20.10 11.67 5.60
C GLY A 225 -19.30 12.68 4.78
N ARG A 226 -18.45 13.50 5.41
CA ARG A 226 -17.50 14.40 4.72
C ARG A 226 -16.24 13.60 4.38
N SER A 227 -15.63 13.84 3.22
CA SER A 227 -14.40 13.11 2.84
C SER A 227 -13.27 13.38 3.82
N VAL A 228 -12.62 12.33 4.34
CA VAL A 228 -11.41 12.48 5.18
C VAL A 228 -10.18 12.80 4.33
N ARG A 229 -10.22 12.49 3.03
CA ARG A 229 -9.18 12.92 2.08
C ARG A 229 -9.46 14.35 1.65
N LYS A 230 -8.51 15.26 1.87
CA LYS A 230 -8.49 16.58 1.21
C LYS A 230 -7.91 16.42 -0.20
N MET A 231 -8.38 17.24 -1.13
CA MET A 231 -8.05 17.10 -2.54
C MET A 231 -6.55 17.27 -2.84
N PHE A 232 -5.83 18.06 -2.05
CA PHE A 232 -4.41 18.41 -2.22
C PHE A 232 -3.64 18.09 -0.96
N LEU A 233 -2.38 17.60 -1.03
CA LEU A 233 -1.35 17.50 0.02
C LEU A 233 -0.99 18.87 0.59
N ARG A 234 -0.60 18.93 1.88
CA ARG A 234 -0.28 20.18 2.57
C ARG A 234 1.02 20.80 2.05
N ALA A 235 1.94 19.94 1.62
CA ALA A 235 3.15 20.34 0.94
C ALA A 235 3.51 19.33 -0.18
N PRO A 236 4.17 19.78 -1.25
CA PRO A 236 4.60 18.93 -2.36
C PRO A 236 5.90 18.14 -2.11
N LEU A 237 6.57 18.34 -0.97
CA LEU A 237 7.82 17.68 -0.59
C LEU A 237 8.04 17.76 0.92
N ASP A 238 8.99 16.97 1.41
CA ASP A 238 9.58 17.21 2.72
C ASP A 238 10.55 18.41 2.60
N PHE A 239 10.37 19.44 3.42
CA PHE A 239 11.10 20.70 3.31
C PHE A 239 11.68 21.13 4.67
N THR A 240 12.73 21.95 4.63
CA THR A 240 13.38 22.47 5.85
C THR A 240 12.69 23.71 6.38
N ARG A 241 12.37 24.66 5.50
CA ARG A 241 11.62 25.88 5.81
C ARG A 241 11.00 26.48 4.54
N ILE A 242 10.01 27.35 4.73
CA ILE A 242 9.51 28.22 3.67
C ILE A 242 10.42 29.44 3.59
N THR A 243 11.07 29.66 2.44
CA THR A 243 11.98 30.80 2.22
C THR A 243 11.25 32.04 1.73
N SER A 244 10.12 31.88 1.04
CA SER A 244 9.29 32.99 0.59
C SER A 244 7.84 32.56 0.50
N GLY A 245 6.94 33.38 1.04
CA GLY A 245 5.50 33.19 0.91
C GLY A 245 4.93 33.87 -0.34
N TYR A 246 3.64 33.63 -0.57
CA TYR A 246 2.86 34.32 -1.59
C TYR A 246 2.74 35.81 -1.23
N SER A 247 3.04 36.71 -2.17
CA SER A 247 2.93 38.15 -1.99
C SER A 247 2.62 38.87 -3.30
N GLN A 248 1.76 39.89 -3.26
CA GLN A 248 1.49 40.76 -4.41
C GLN A 248 2.61 41.81 -4.62
N ALA A 249 3.47 42.01 -3.63
CA ALA A 249 4.53 43.02 -3.65
C ALA A 249 5.77 42.50 -2.91
N ARG A 250 6.67 41.81 -3.62
CA ARG A 250 7.96 41.32 -3.12
C ARG A 250 9.10 42.02 -3.85
N ARG A 251 10.16 42.42 -3.14
CA ARG A 251 11.39 42.88 -3.82
C ARG A 251 12.04 41.71 -4.56
N HIS A 252 12.19 41.79 -5.88
CA HIS A 252 12.68 40.66 -6.67
C HIS A 252 14.19 40.49 -6.47
N PRO A 253 14.68 39.31 -6.02
CA PRO A 253 16.07 39.14 -5.61
C PRO A 253 17.07 39.17 -6.78
N ILE A 254 16.64 38.75 -7.98
CA ILE A 254 17.48 38.73 -9.18
C ILE A 254 17.32 40.01 -10.04
N LEU A 255 16.08 40.31 -10.44
CA LEU A 255 15.77 41.42 -11.36
C LEU A 255 15.64 42.80 -10.70
N GLY A 256 15.63 42.89 -9.37
CA GLY A 256 15.34 44.13 -8.64
C GLY A 256 13.88 44.60 -8.79
N GLY A 257 13.55 45.73 -8.13
CA GLY A 257 12.20 46.29 -8.11
C GLY A 257 11.19 45.49 -7.27
N VAL A 258 9.96 45.99 -7.14
CA VAL A 258 8.85 45.30 -6.47
C VAL A 258 8.02 44.55 -7.50
N ARG A 259 7.86 43.24 -7.33
CA ARG A 259 7.12 42.35 -8.21
C ARG A 259 6.30 41.33 -7.39
N PRO A 260 5.16 40.86 -7.90
CA PRO A 260 4.40 39.81 -7.23
C PRO A 260 5.18 38.49 -7.24
N HIS A 261 5.14 37.78 -6.12
CA HIS A 261 5.56 36.41 -5.95
C HIS A 261 4.33 35.54 -5.69
N LEU A 262 3.76 34.99 -6.76
CA LEU A 262 2.48 34.26 -6.70
C LEU A 262 2.70 32.76 -6.48
N ALA A 263 3.63 32.44 -5.58
CA ALA A 263 4.11 31.10 -5.27
C ALA A 263 4.52 30.98 -3.80
N VAL A 264 4.81 29.75 -3.37
CA VAL A 264 5.49 29.45 -2.10
C VAL A 264 6.81 28.78 -2.43
N ASP A 265 7.90 29.34 -1.91
CA ASP A 265 9.24 28.81 -2.09
C ASP A 265 9.60 27.90 -0.91
N TYR A 266 9.74 26.61 -1.18
CA TYR A 266 10.17 25.62 -0.20
C TYR A 266 11.67 25.36 -0.35
N ALA A 267 12.45 25.70 0.67
CA ALA A 267 13.87 25.38 0.70
C ALA A 267 14.08 23.90 1.02
N ALA A 268 14.77 23.21 0.12
CA ALA A 268 15.09 21.80 0.26
C ALA A 268 16.41 21.49 -0.48
N PRO A 269 17.18 20.48 -0.02
CA PRO A 269 18.39 20.05 -0.71
C PRO A 269 18.13 19.68 -2.18
N PRO A 270 19.09 19.92 -3.10
CA PRO A 270 19.02 19.41 -4.47
C PRO A 270 18.70 17.91 -4.49
N GLY A 271 17.85 17.48 -5.42
CA GLY A 271 17.50 16.06 -5.57
C GLY A 271 16.34 15.60 -4.67
N THR A 272 15.89 16.41 -3.71
CA THR A 272 14.73 16.10 -2.85
C THR A 272 13.52 15.73 -3.73
N PRO A 273 12.85 14.58 -3.49
CA PRO A 273 11.69 14.18 -4.28
C PRO A 273 10.53 15.17 -4.19
N VAL A 274 10.04 15.61 -5.35
CA VAL A 274 8.83 16.44 -5.48
C VAL A 274 7.66 15.55 -5.87
N ARG A 275 6.54 15.69 -5.17
CA ARG A 275 5.36 14.83 -5.28
C ARG A 275 4.14 15.59 -5.78
N ALA A 276 3.30 14.91 -6.55
CA ALA A 276 1.99 15.43 -6.93
C ALA A 276 1.13 15.62 -5.67
N VAL A 277 0.61 16.84 -5.47
CA VAL A 277 -0.20 17.16 -4.29
C VAL A 277 -1.61 16.58 -4.40
N ALA A 278 -2.06 16.25 -5.60
CA ALA A 278 -3.38 15.71 -5.85
C ALA A 278 -3.32 14.76 -7.05
N ASP A 279 -4.33 13.89 -7.16
CA ASP A 279 -4.56 13.16 -8.41
C ASP A 279 -4.74 14.16 -9.56
N GLY A 280 -4.17 13.86 -10.73
CA GLY A 280 -4.21 14.79 -11.85
C GLY A 280 -3.68 14.21 -13.15
N ILE A 281 -3.63 15.07 -14.16
CA ILE A 281 -3.05 14.79 -15.47
C ILE A 281 -1.95 15.83 -15.72
N VAL A 282 -0.79 15.37 -16.17
CA VAL A 282 0.32 16.26 -16.55
C VAL A 282 -0.10 17.07 -17.77
N GLU A 283 -0.30 18.38 -17.58
CA GLU A 283 -0.66 19.31 -18.64
C GLU A 283 0.60 19.75 -19.42
N ALA A 284 1.69 19.99 -18.71
CA ALA A 284 3.00 20.32 -19.26
C ALA A 284 4.13 19.74 -18.38
N ALA A 285 5.24 19.37 -19.01
CA ALA A 285 6.43 18.86 -18.33
C ALA A 285 7.65 19.13 -19.24
N GLY A 286 8.61 19.91 -18.77
CA GLY A 286 9.78 20.30 -19.57
C GLY A 286 10.32 21.68 -19.18
N TRP A 287 11.15 22.26 -20.05
CA TRP A 287 11.70 23.60 -19.85
C TRP A 287 10.65 24.70 -20.10
N ASP A 288 10.54 25.66 -19.19
CA ASP A 288 9.54 26.74 -19.19
C ASP A 288 10.16 28.10 -18.83
N GLY A 289 11.11 28.55 -19.64
CA GLY A 289 11.73 29.87 -19.51
C GLY A 289 12.30 30.15 -18.11
N GLY A 290 11.84 31.23 -17.48
CA GLY A 290 12.30 31.63 -16.15
C GLY A 290 11.95 30.64 -15.03
N ASN A 291 10.95 29.77 -15.24
CA ASN A 291 10.60 28.72 -14.28
C ASN A 291 11.59 27.54 -14.33
N GLY A 292 12.49 27.48 -15.33
CA GLY A 292 13.43 26.38 -15.50
C GLY A 292 12.74 25.10 -15.93
N LEU A 293 13.20 23.95 -15.43
CA LEU A 293 12.47 22.70 -15.58
C LEU A 293 11.23 22.73 -14.70
N SER A 294 10.07 22.58 -15.32
CA SER A 294 8.77 22.72 -14.67
C SER A 294 7.82 21.57 -15.02
N ILE A 295 6.88 21.32 -14.11
CA ILE A 295 5.74 20.42 -14.31
C ILE A 295 4.48 21.20 -13.94
N THR A 296 3.48 21.17 -14.82
CA THR A 296 2.12 21.66 -14.51
C THR A 296 1.15 20.49 -14.53
N LEU A 297 0.43 20.31 -13.42
CA LEU A 297 -0.62 19.31 -13.27
C LEU A 297 -1.98 19.97 -13.29
N ARG A 298 -2.91 19.39 -14.06
CA ARG A 298 -4.33 19.74 -14.02
C ARG A 298 -5.06 18.76 -13.11
N HIS A 299 -5.87 19.29 -12.20
CA HIS A 299 -6.66 18.52 -11.24
C HIS A 299 -8.16 18.73 -11.47
N ALA A 300 -8.98 18.02 -10.70
CA ALA A 300 -10.42 18.24 -10.68
C ALA A 300 -10.77 19.67 -10.21
N ARG A 301 -12.05 20.07 -10.33
CA ARG A 301 -12.56 21.37 -9.84
C ARG A 301 -11.78 22.61 -10.34
N SER A 302 -11.21 22.51 -11.55
CA SER A 302 -10.48 23.60 -12.21
C SER A 302 -9.26 24.11 -11.44
N TYR A 303 -8.60 23.22 -10.69
CA TYR A 303 -7.33 23.52 -10.09
C TYR A 303 -6.17 23.10 -11.00
N LYS A 304 -5.08 23.88 -10.95
CA LYS A 304 -3.77 23.49 -11.49
C LYS A 304 -2.70 23.71 -10.44
N THR A 305 -1.67 22.89 -10.46
CA THR A 305 -0.48 23.10 -9.65
C THR A 305 0.76 23.10 -10.53
N THR A 306 1.73 23.95 -10.20
CA THR A 306 2.97 24.09 -10.96
C THR A 306 4.16 23.95 -10.02
N TYR A 307 5.17 23.21 -10.49
CA TYR A 307 6.36 22.82 -9.75
C TYR A 307 7.58 23.26 -10.54
N ASN A 308 8.25 24.31 -10.10
CA ASN A 308 9.30 24.99 -10.86
C ASN A 308 10.71 24.70 -10.32
N HIS A 309 11.72 25.16 -11.05
CA HIS A 309 13.14 25.08 -10.70
C HIS A 309 13.66 23.66 -10.48
N LEU A 310 13.03 22.65 -11.08
CA LEU A 310 13.39 21.25 -10.89
C LEU A 310 14.79 20.94 -11.45
N SER A 311 15.46 19.94 -10.88
CA SER A 311 16.67 19.35 -11.48
C SER A 311 16.34 18.19 -12.43
N GLN A 312 15.22 17.52 -12.17
CA GLN A 312 14.77 16.36 -12.93
C GLN A 312 13.25 16.33 -13.00
N VAL A 313 12.72 15.95 -14.17
CA VAL A 313 11.32 15.64 -14.41
C VAL A 313 11.20 14.12 -14.62
N THR A 314 10.28 13.45 -13.93
CA THR A 314 10.09 11.99 -13.99
C THR A 314 8.75 11.59 -14.63
N VAL A 315 8.03 12.55 -15.20
CA VAL A 315 6.72 12.36 -15.84
C VAL A 315 6.66 13.06 -17.19
N ARG A 316 5.69 12.70 -18.03
CA ARG A 316 5.49 13.27 -19.37
C ARG A 316 4.09 13.84 -19.55
N ARG A 317 3.93 14.81 -20.47
CA ARG A 317 2.63 15.38 -20.83
C ARG A 317 1.61 14.29 -21.15
N GLY A 318 0.38 14.47 -20.65
CA GLY A 318 -0.72 13.51 -20.79
C GLY A 318 -0.72 12.36 -19.78
N GLN A 319 0.35 12.17 -19.01
CA GLN A 319 0.41 11.11 -18.01
C GLN A 319 -0.56 11.37 -16.84
N HIS A 320 -1.30 10.34 -16.42
CA HIS A 320 -2.04 10.37 -15.17
C HIS A 320 -1.08 10.21 -13.99
N VAL A 321 -1.24 11.08 -12.99
CA VAL A 321 -0.48 11.00 -11.75
C VAL A 321 -1.41 10.84 -10.57
N ARG A 322 -0.98 10.07 -9.58
CA ARG A 322 -1.67 9.93 -8.31
C ARG A 322 -1.09 10.91 -7.29
N GLN A 323 -1.90 11.33 -6.34
CA GLN A 323 -1.43 12.05 -5.16
C GLN A 323 -0.25 11.29 -4.52
N ARG A 324 0.78 12.02 -4.07
CA ARG A 324 2.07 11.54 -3.54
C ARG A 324 3.02 10.89 -4.56
N GLN A 325 2.62 10.70 -5.81
CA GLN A 325 3.53 10.18 -6.83
C GLN A 325 4.70 11.15 -7.03
N VAL A 326 5.93 10.64 -7.03
CA VAL A 326 7.12 11.43 -7.36
C VAL A 326 7.05 11.82 -8.82
N ILE A 327 7.06 13.13 -9.07
CA ILE A 327 6.95 13.73 -10.41
C ILE A 327 8.23 14.41 -10.86
N GLY A 328 9.12 14.75 -9.92
CA GLY A 328 10.40 15.38 -10.20
C GLY A 328 11.28 15.48 -8.96
N ARG A 329 12.35 16.25 -9.07
CA ARG A 329 13.30 16.50 -7.98
C ARG A 329 13.67 17.97 -7.90
N VAL A 330 13.85 18.45 -6.67
CA VAL A 330 14.28 19.83 -6.39
C VAL A 330 15.60 20.13 -7.10
N GLY A 331 15.71 21.34 -7.65
CA GLY A 331 16.91 21.84 -8.31
C GLY A 331 17.06 23.33 -8.11
N SER A 332 17.72 23.99 -9.05
CA SER A 332 17.86 25.45 -9.10
C SER A 332 17.94 25.91 -10.56
N THR A 333 17.12 25.33 -11.44
CA THR A 333 17.10 25.68 -12.87
C THR A 333 16.26 26.94 -13.13
N GLY A 334 16.50 27.64 -14.25
CA GLY A 334 15.80 28.89 -14.57
C GLY A 334 16.27 30.06 -13.69
N LEU A 335 15.36 31.00 -13.40
CA LEU A 335 15.63 32.18 -12.57
C LEU A 335 15.52 31.81 -11.08
N SER A 336 16.54 31.14 -10.57
CA SER A 336 16.64 30.70 -9.18
C SER A 336 17.96 31.16 -8.56
N THR A 337 17.93 31.61 -7.30
CA THR A 337 19.14 32.00 -6.55
C THR A 337 19.81 30.85 -5.80
N GLY A 338 19.11 29.71 -5.65
CA GLY A 338 19.63 28.53 -4.97
C GLY A 338 18.60 27.40 -4.90
N PRO A 339 18.96 26.22 -4.37
CA PRO A 339 18.08 25.06 -4.39
C PRO A 339 16.77 25.25 -3.61
N HIS A 340 15.65 25.25 -4.32
CA HIS A 340 14.30 25.35 -3.75
C HIS A 340 13.25 24.85 -4.75
N LEU A 341 12.01 24.69 -4.27
CA LEU A 341 10.83 24.51 -5.11
C LEU A 341 9.95 25.76 -5.05
N ASP A 342 9.79 26.45 -6.19
CA ASP A 342 8.71 27.42 -6.40
C ASP A 342 7.45 26.60 -6.73
N TYR A 343 6.47 26.66 -5.81
CA TYR A 343 5.21 25.95 -5.91
C TYR A 343 4.04 26.92 -6.07
N ARG A 344 3.25 26.70 -7.12
CA ARG A 344 2.10 27.56 -7.45
C ARG A 344 0.81 26.76 -7.49
N VAL A 345 -0.25 27.38 -6.98
CA VAL A 345 -1.62 26.86 -7.07
C VAL A 345 -2.46 27.84 -7.86
N MET A 346 -3.18 27.33 -8.85
CA MET A 346 -4.15 28.10 -9.62
C MET A 346 -5.54 27.48 -9.43
N ARG A 347 -6.54 28.32 -9.17
CA ARG A 347 -7.95 27.94 -9.08
C ARG A 347 -8.76 28.80 -10.03
N GLN A 348 -9.52 28.15 -10.93
CA GLN A 348 -10.39 28.86 -11.89
C GLN A 348 -9.64 29.96 -12.69
N GLY A 349 -8.39 29.68 -13.07
CA GLY A 349 -7.56 30.60 -13.86
C GLY A 349 -6.80 31.66 -13.05
N ARG A 350 -6.93 31.72 -11.72
CA ARG A 350 -6.23 32.70 -10.87
C ARG A 350 -5.24 32.02 -9.93
N LEU A 351 -4.03 32.56 -9.83
CA LEU A 351 -3.03 32.11 -8.85
C LEU A 351 -3.46 32.51 -7.44
N VAL A 352 -3.50 31.56 -6.53
CA VAL A 352 -3.94 31.72 -5.13
C VAL A 352 -2.80 31.39 -4.18
N ASP A 353 -2.85 31.93 -2.96
CA ASP A 353 -1.88 31.59 -1.90
C ASP A 353 -2.06 30.13 -1.47
N PRO A 354 -1.08 29.24 -1.74
CA PRO A 354 -1.16 27.83 -1.36
C PRO A 354 -1.25 27.60 0.15
N LEU A 355 -0.76 28.52 0.99
CA LEU A 355 -0.77 28.38 2.46
C LEU A 355 -2.10 28.82 3.07
N ALA A 356 -2.77 29.78 2.44
CA ALA A 356 -4.08 30.28 2.88
C ALA A 356 -5.25 29.52 2.24
N GLU A 357 -5.02 28.81 1.13
CA GLU A 357 -6.05 28.06 0.43
C GLU A 357 -6.59 26.93 1.31
N ARG A 358 -7.86 27.03 1.68
CA ARG A 358 -8.60 25.93 2.29
C ARG A 358 -8.94 24.91 1.21
N PHE A 359 -8.02 24.00 0.94
CA PHE A 359 -8.22 22.95 -0.04
C PHE A 359 -9.55 22.23 0.20
N VAL A 360 -10.40 22.24 -0.83
CA VAL A 360 -11.75 21.69 -0.74
C VAL A 360 -11.64 20.22 -0.32
N PRO A 361 -12.35 19.79 0.73
CA PRO A 361 -12.47 18.38 1.05
C PRO A 361 -12.87 17.59 -0.21
N GLY A 362 -12.48 16.32 -0.30
CA GLY A 362 -13.06 15.44 -1.31
C GLY A 362 -14.59 15.52 -1.30
N ALA A 363 -15.24 15.20 -2.42
CA ALA A 363 -16.70 15.25 -2.49
C ALA A 363 -17.29 14.45 -1.32
N PRO A 364 -18.23 15.01 -0.54
CA PRO A 364 -18.89 14.28 0.54
C PRO A 364 -19.72 13.14 -0.04
N VAL A 365 -20.22 12.27 0.83
CA VAL A 365 -21.23 11.27 0.44
C VAL A 365 -22.40 12.02 -0.23
N PRO A 366 -22.79 11.66 -1.47
CA PRO A 366 -23.93 12.28 -2.13
C PRO A 366 -25.17 12.19 -1.25
N GLY A 367 -26.00 13.24 -1.20
CA GLY A 367 -27.20 13.27 -0.35
C GLY A 367 -28.10 12.04 -0.53
N SER A 368 -28.27 11.58 -1.78
CA SER A 368 -29.01 10.35 -2.12
C SER A 368 -28.45 9.05 -1.54
N ARG A 369 -27.18 9.03 -1.11
CA ARG A 369 -26.52 7.86 -0.49
C ARG A 369 -26.25 8.04 1.00
N LEU A 370 -26.64 9.17 1.59
CA LEU A 370 -26.30 9.47 2.98
C LEU A 370 -26.96 8.51 3.97
N ALA A 371 -28.19 8.06 3.70
CA ALA A 371 -28.86 7.04 4.52
C ALA A 371 -28.12 5.69 4.49
N ALA A 372 -27.74 5.21 3.30
CA ALA A 372 -26.96 3.99 3.14
C ALA A 372 -25.58 4.09 3.81
N PHE A 373 -24.93 5.26 3.72
CA PHE A 373 -23.69 5.53 4.42
C PHE A 373 -23.85 5.45 5.93
N ARG A 374 -24.87 6.10 6.51
CA ARG A 374 -25.14 6.07 7.95
C ARG A 374 -25.38 4.64 8.43
N GLN A 375 -26.21 3.86 7.73
CA GLN A 375 -26.45 2.47 8.05
C GLN A 375 -25.15 1.62 8.01
N HIS A 376 -24.32 1.82 6.99
CA HIS A 376 -23.03 1.14 6.85
C HIS A 376 -22.07 1.51 7.99
N ARG A 377 -21.89 2.81 8.25
CA ARG A 377 -21.10 3.36 9.35
C ARG A 377 -21.55 2.77 10.68
N ASP A 378 -22.85 2.77 10.96
CA ASP A 378 -23.39 2.33 12.24
C ASP A 378 -23.20 0.82 12.43
N THR A 379 -23.31 0.04 11.36
CA THR A 379 -23.01 -1.40 11.37
C THR A 379 -21.54 -1.65 11.72
N LEU A 380 -20.62 -0.92 11.09
CA LEU A 380 -19.19 -1.02 11.35
C LEU A 380 -18.82 -0.53 12.76
N LEU A 381 -19.41 0.57 13.23
CA LEU A 381 -19.20 1.08 14.59
C LEU A 381 -19.69 0.09 15.65
N LYS A 382 -20.88 -0.49 15.48
CA LYS A 382 -21.40 -1.51 16.41
C LYS A 382 -20.48 -2.73 16.48
N ARG A 383 -19.97 -3.17 15.33
CA ARG A 383 -19.00 -4.26 15.27
C ARG A 383 -17.69 -3.90 15.97
N LEU A 384 -17.16 -2.70 15.69
CA LEU A 384 -15.92 -2.21 16.29
C LEU A 384 -16.04 -2.05 17.80
N GLU A 385 -17.17 -1.56 18.32
CA GLU A 385 -17.41 -1.44 19.76
C GLU A 385 -17.42 -2.80 20.46
N ARG A 386 -18.01 -3.82 19.82
CA ARG A 386 -18.03 -5.19 20.36
C ARG A 386 -16.64 -5.85 20.32
N GLU A 387 -15.90 -5.67 19.24
CA GLU A 387 -14.62 -6.38 18.98
C GLU A 387 -13.38 -5.61 19.48
N ALA A 388 -13.52 -4.32 19.76
CA ALA A 388 -12.44 -3.41 20.14
C ALA A 388 -13.03 -2.19 20.90
N PRO A 389 -13.54 -2.38 22.12
CA PRO A 389 -14.09 -1.28 22.90
C PRO A 389 -13.00 -0.26 23.25
N PHE A 390 -13.43 0.99 23.44
CA PHE A 390 -12.59 2.00 24.07
C PHE A 390 -12.61 1.82 25.60
#